data_AF-A0AAJ2BTK8-F1
#
_entry.id   AF-A0AAJ2BTK8-F1
#
_cell.length_a   1.000
_cell.length_b   1.000
_cell.length_c   1.000
_cell.angle_alpha   90.00
_cell.angle_beta   90.00
_cell.angle_gamma   90.00
#
_symmetry.space_group_name_H-M   'P 1'
#
loop_
_entity.id
_entity.type
_entity.pdbx_description
1 polymer ?
#
loop_
_entity_poly.entity_id
_entity_poly.type
_entity_poly.pdbx_seq_one_letter_code
_entity_poly.pdbx_strand_id
1 'polypeptide(L)'
;MTQRIEILENGAVVGTIIADEEAAEQLYPGAWRLAEQQEEPAPAPDLRITRLAFLDRFTDAEAVAIDLASLGATVQAAGLRRYLHKVNSAQHIDLARADLQAGVQALEAAGLLAAGRAEQILTAPITDVERYRGQ
;
A
#
# COMPACT_ATOMS: atom_id res chain seq x y z
N MET A 1 -7.07 25.62 32.27
CA MET A 1 -5.66 25.47 31.86
C MET A 1 -5.57 26.00 30.44
N THR A 2 -4.59 26.85 30.13
CA THR A 2 -4.42 27.37 28.76
C THR A 2 -3.68 26.36 27.90
N GLN A 3 -4.23 26.04 26.73
CA GLN A 3 -3.70 25.09 25.77
C GLN A 3 -3.54 25.75 24.39
N ARG A 4 -2.85 25.08 23.48
CA ARG A 4 -2.74 25.52 22.09
C ARG A 4 -4.00 25.11 21.32
N ILE A 5 -4.72 26.11 20.80
CA ILE A 5 -6.02 25.96 20.14
C ILE A 5 -5.91 26.41 18.70
N GLU A 6 -6.40 25.60 17.77
CA GLU A 6 -6.51 25.93 16.35
C GLU A 6 -7.88 26.52 16.07
N ILE A 7 -7.92 27.64 15.36
CA ILE A 7 -9.15 28.27 14.90
C ILE A 7 -9.46 27.79 13.49
N LEU A 8 -10.70 27.38 13.28
CA LEU A 8 -11.19 26.79 12.05
C LEU A 8 -12.10 27.75 11.30
N GLU A 9 -11.91 27.86 9.99
CA GLU A 9 -12.85 28.53 9.08
C GLU A 9 -13.15 27.56 7.92
N ASN A 10 -14.41 27.19 7.73
CA ASN A 10 -14.82 26.18 6.73
C ASN A 10 -14.05 24.84 6.83
N GLY A 11 -13.61 24.47 8.05
CA GLY A 11 -12.82 23.26 8.31
C GLY A 11 -11.31 23.40 8.06
N ALA A 12 -10.83 24.57 7.61
CA ALA A 12 -9.40 24.86 7.48
C ALA A 12 -8.87 25.62 8.70
N VAL A 13 -7.65 25.30 9.13
CA VAL A 13 -6.98 26.05 10.22
C VAL A 13 -6.56 27.42 9.70
N VAL A 14 -7.14 28.48 10.24
CA VAL A 14 -6.84 29.87 9.88
C VAL A 14 -5.93 30.57 10.89
N GLY A 15 -5.80 30.00 12.09
CA GLY A 15 -4.95 30.57 13.12
C GLY A 15 -4.75 29.64 14.30
N THR A 16 -3.86 30.05 15.20
CA THR A 16 -3.61 29.35 16.46
C THR A 16 -3.56 30.37 17.60
N ILE A 17 -4.24 30.08 18.70
CA ILE A 17 -4.23 30.88 19.92
C ILE A 17 -3.79 30.03 21.12
N ILE A 18 -3.36 30.70 22.20
CA ILE A 18 -3.15 30.06 23.50
C ILE A 18 -4.28 30.54 24.42
N ALA A 19 -5.23 29.65 24.72
CA ALA A 19 -6.42 29.96 25.52
C ALA A 19 -6.93 28.70 26.22
N ASP A 20 -7.85 28.84 27.18
CA ASP A 20 -8.65 27.70 27.62
C ASP A 20 -9.83 27.46 26.67
N GLU A 21 -10.46 26.30 26.82
CA GLU A 21 -11.57 25.85 25.97
C GLU A 21 -12.79 26.77 26.07
N GLU A 22 -13.05 27.32 27.26
CA GLU A 22 -14.16 28.25 27.49
C GLU A 22 -13.96 29.57 26.73
N ALA A 23 -12.74 30.14 26.78
CA ALA A 23 -12.41 31.34 26.02
C ALA A 23 -12.40 31.09 24.50
N ALA A 24 -11.99 29.91 24.05
CA ALA A 24 -12.04 29.55 22.63
C ALA A 24 -13.47 29.39 22.13
N GLU A 25 -14.34 28.73 22.90
CA GLU A 25 -15.77 28.60 22.57
C GLU A 25 -16.48 29.96 22.58
N GLN A 26 -16.12 30.85 23.51
CA GLN A 26 -16.71 32.19 23.55
C GLN A 26 -16.31 33.06 22.35
N LEU A 27 -15.06 32.96 21.89
CA LEU A 27 -14.53 33.78 20.79
C LEU A 27 -14.83 33.17 19.41
N TYR A 28 -14.85 31.84 19.31
CA TYR A 28 -14.93 31.09 18.06
C TYR A 28 -15.91 29.91 18.18
N PRO A 29 -17.19 30.12 18.51
CA PRO A 29 -18.12 29.05 18.88
C PRO A 29 -18.22 27.95 17.82
N GLY A 30 -17.87 26.72 18.19
CA GLY A 30 -17.83 25.56 17.29
C GLY A 30 -16.81 25.65 16.13
N ALA A 31 -15.96 26.68 16.12
CA ALA A 31 -14.97 27.00 15.09
C ALA A 31 -13.54 26.91 15.65
N TRP A 32 -13.31 26.00 16.60
CA TRP A 32 -12.00 25.74 17.18
C TRP A 32 -11.82 24.25 17.47
N ARG A 33 -10.58 23.84 17.65
CA ARG A 33 -10.22 22.53 18.22
C ARG A 33 -8.89 22.61 18.97
N LEU A 34 -8.64 21.70 19.90
CA LEU A 34 -7.31 21.60 20.50
C LEU A 34 -6.31 21.14 19.44
N ALA A 35 -5.13 21.75 19.38
CA ALA A 35 -4.07 21.30 18.47
C ALA A 35 -3.68 19.84 18.74
N GLU A 36 -3.77 19.40 20.00
CA GLU A 36 -3.52 18.01 20.42
C GLU A 36 -4.62 17.03 19.98
N GLN A 37 -5.82 17.52 19.65
CA GLN A 37 -6.93 16.71 19.11
C GLN A 37 -6.82 16.49 17.60
N GLN A 38 -5.82 17.06 16.92
CA GLN A 38 -5.51 16.61 15.57
C GLN A 38 -4.95 15.19 15.67
N GLU A 39 -5.81 14.20 15.49
CA GLU A 39 -5.37 12.85 15.14
C GLU A 39 -4.57 12.98 13.84
N GLU A 40 -3.25 12.97 13.98
CA GLU A 40 -2.35 12.89 12.85
C GLU A 40 -2.75 11.62 12.08
N PRO A 41 -3.00 11.71 10.77
CA PRO A 41 -3.43 10.55 10.01
C PRO A 41 -2.42 9.43 10.24
N ALA A 42 -2.91 8.28 10.68
CA ALA A 42 -2.05 7.13 10.94
C ALA A 42 -1.11 6.90 9.74
N PRO A 43 0.18 6.62 9.97
CA PRO A 43 1.11 6.40 8.87
C PRO A 43 0.55 5.30 7.97
N ALA A 44 0.59 5.54 6.66
CA ALA A 44 0.12 4.57 5.68
C ALA A 44 0.81 3.21 5.92
N PRO A 45 0.07 2.10 5.81
CA PRO A 45 0.62 0.78 6.09
C PRO A 45 1.78 0.50 5.13
N ASP A 46 2.90 -0.01 5.68
CA ASP A 46 4.04 -0.42 4.86
C ASP A 46 3.72 -1.72 4.14
N LEU A 47 3.51 -1.63 2.82
CA LEU A 47 3.17 -2.76 1.95
C LEU A 47 4.39 -3.38 1.25
N ARG A 48 5.60 -3.07 1.73
CA ARG A 48 6.85 -3.60 1.17
C ARG A 48 7.17 -4.98 1.76
N ILE A 49 7.30 -5.96 0.88
CA ILE A 49 7.73 -7.33 1.22
C ILE A 49 9.04 -7.67 0.50
N THR A 50 9.73 -8.68 1.01
CA THR A 50 10.91 -9.23 0.32
C THR A 50 10.50 -9.88 -1.00
N ARG A 51 11.45 -9.97 -1.94
CA ARG A 51 11.21 -10.68 -3.20
C ARG A 51 10.81 -12.15 -2.96
N LEU A 52 11.50 -12.82 -2.04
CA LEU A 52 11.21 -14.22 -1.70
C LEU A 52 9.77 -14.37 -1.20
N ALA A 53 9.37 -13.53 -0.24
CA ALA A 53 7.99 -13.50 0.26
C ALA A 53 6.94 -13.33 -0.84
N PHE A 54 7.20 -12.47 -1.83
CA PHE A 54 6.29 -12.32 -2.97
C PHE A 54 6.18 -13.60 -3.81
N LEU A 55 7.30 -14.27 -4.08
CA LEU A 55 7.32 -15.52 -4.84
C LEU A 55 6.64 -16.66 -4.06
N ASP A 56 6.83 -16.71 -2.74
CA ASP A 56 6.23 -17.71 -1.85
C ASP A 56 4.70 -17.58 -1.70
N ARG A 57 4.10 -16.48 -2.19
CA ARG A 57 2.63 -16.31 -2.26
C ARG A 57 2.01 -17.08 -3.43
N PHE A 58 2.81 -17.46 -4.41
CA PHE A 58 2.38 -18.34 -5.50
C PHE A 58 2.53 -19.79 -5.05
N THR A 59 1.60 -20.64 -5.49
CA THR A 59 1.77 -22.09 -5.33
C THR A 59 2.82 -22.60 -6.32
N ASP A 60 3.43 -23.75 -6.02
CA ASP A 60 4.40 -24.38 -6.93
C ASP A 60 3.80 -24.65 -8.32
N ALA A 61 2.53 -25.05 -8.38
CA ALA A 61 1.83 -25.30 -9.64
C ALA A 61 1.67 -24.01 -10.46
N GLU A 62 1.34 -22.88 -9.82
CA GLU A 62 1.26 -21.56 -10.47
C GLU A 62 2.64 -21.11 -10.94
N ALA A 63 3.67 -21.27 -10.12
CA ALA A 63 5.04 -20.92 -10.49
C ALA A 63 5.54 -21.71 -11.71
N VAL A 64 5.28 -23.03 -11.77
CA VAL A 64 5.60 -23.88 -12.91
C VAL A 64 4.79 -23.48 -14.16
N ALA A 65 3.49 -23.20 -14.02
CA ALA A 65 2.66 -22.77 -15.14
C ALA A 65 3.16 -21.44 -15.74
N ILE A 66 3.54 -20.49 -14.89
CA ILE A 66 4.12 -19.21 -15.28
C ILE A 66 5.46 -19.42 -16.00
N ASP A 67 6.34 -20.26 -15.46
CA ASP A 67 7.64 -20.56 -16.07
C ASP A 67 7.46 -21.16 -17.47
N LEU A 68 6.63 -22.21 -17.60
CA LEU A 68 6.33 -22.85 -18.88
C LEU A 68 5.73 -21.88 -19.89
N ALA A 69 4.76 -21.04 -19.47
CA ALA A 69 4.17 -20.02 -20.32
C ALA A 69 5.20 -18.98 -20.80
N SER A 70 6.24 -18.74 -19.99
CA SER A 70 7.31 -17.79 -20.31
C SER A 70 8.26 -18.30 -21.40
N LEU A 71 8.28 -19.59 -21.76
CA LEU A 71 9.23 -20.15 -22.72
C LEU A 71 8.86 -19.91 -24.20
N GLY A 72 7.63 -19.46 -24.48
CA GLY A 72 7.15 -19.27 -25.85
C GLY A 72 7.91 -18.20 -26.65
N ALA A 73 7.82 -18.27 -27.98
CA ALA A 73 8.37 -17.28 -28.91
C ALA A 73 7.41 -16.09 -29.20
N THR A 74 6.34 -15.95 -28.42
CA THR A 74 5.33 -14.90 -28.61
C THR A 74 5.68 -13.62 -27.85
N VAL A 75 5.04 -12.51 -28.23
CA VAL A 75 5.15 -11.23 -27.51
C VAL A 75 4.66 -11.38 -26.06
N GLN A 76 3.63 -12.19 -25.84
CA GLN A 76 3.09 -12.49 -24.51
C GLN A 76 4.13 -13.18 -23.64
N ALA A 77 4.78 -14.24 -24.14
CA ALA A 77 5.84 -14.94 -23.43
C ALA A 77 7.06 -14.03 -23.17
N ALA A 78 7.44 -13.20 -24.14
CA ALA A 78 8.50 -12.20 -23.95
C ALA A 78 8.13 -11.14 -22.88
N GLY A 79 6.86 -10.71 -22.85
CA GLY A 79 6.32 -9.82 -21.82
C GLY A 79 6.39 -10.43 -20.42
N LEU A 80 6.03 -11.72 -20.30
CA LEU A 80 6.11 -12.46 -19.05
C LEU A 80 7.56 -12.61 -18.57
N ARG A 81 8.50 -12.98 -19.45
CA ARG A 81 9.93 -13.03 -19.11
C ARG A 81 10.46 -11.66 -18.65
N ARG A 82 10.07 -10.57 -19.32
CA ARG A 82 10.43 -9.21 -18.92
C ARG A 82 9.88 -8.86 -17.54
N TYR A 83 8.64 -9.24 -17.24
CA TYR A 83 8.03 -9.04 -15.93
C TYR A 83 8.76 -9.81 -14.83
N LEU A 84 9.01 -11.11 -15.04
CA LEU A 84 9.75 -11.96 -14.11
C LEU A 84 11.16 -11.41 -13.86
N HIS A 85 11.86 -10.95 -14.90
CA HIS A 85 13.16 -10.31 -14.75
C HIS A 85 13.08 -9.05 -13.88
N LYS A 86 12.07 -8.20 -14.08
CA LYS A 86 11.87 -7.00 -13.26
C LYS A 86 11.60 -7.33 -11.79
N VAL A 87 10.75 -8.32 -11.51
CA VAL A 87 10.51 -8.81 -10.14
C VAL A 87 11.80 -9.36 -9.53
N ASN A 88 12.57 -10.13 -10.31
CA ASN A 88 13.84 -10.70 -9.87
C ASN A 88 14.93 -9.67 -9.61
N SER A 89 14.95 -8.55 -10.35
CA SER A 89 15.89 -7.45 -10.13
C SER A 89 15.45 -6.46 -9.04
N ALA A 90 14.23 -6.57 -8.52
CA ALA A 90 13.75 -5.65 -7.49
C ALA A 90 14.47 -5.90 -6.15
N GLN A 91 14.83 -4.82 -5.45
CA GLN A 91 15.37 -4.89 -4.08
C GLN A 91 14.29 -5.34 -3.09
N HIS A 92 13.07 -4.84 -3.29
CA HIS A 92 11.87 -5.21 -2.54
C HIS A 92 10.66 -5.14 -3.48
N ILE A 93 9.55 -5.74 -3.06
CA ILE A 93 8.28 -5.70 -3.75
C ILE A 93 7.33 -4.83 -2.94
N ASP A 94 6.72 -3.83 -3.58
CA ASP A 94 5.69 -3.00 -2.97
C ASP A 94 4.33 -3.38 -3.57
N LEU A 95 3.45 -3.94 -2.73
CA LEU A 95 2.13 -4.42 -3.14
C LEU A 95 1.17 -3.27 -3.51
N ALA A 96 1.46 -2.03 -3.13
CA ALA A 96 0.69 -0.84 -3.52
C ALA A 96 0.91 -0.44 -4.99
N ARG A 97 1.98 -0.93 -5.61
CA ARG A 97 2.36 -0.49 -6.95
C ARG A 97 1.35 -0.96 -8.00
N ALA A 98 0.75 0.00 -8.69
CA ALA A 98 -0.23 -0.26 -9.73
C ALA A 98 0.30 -1.19 -10.85
N ASP A 99 1.58 -1.08 -11.21
CA ASP A 99 2.18 -1.92 -12.24
C ASP A 99 2.41 -3.37 -11.79
N LEU A 100 2.66 -3.61 -10.51
CA LEU A 100 2.72 -4.95 -9.93
C LEU A 100 1.31 -5.57 -9.89
N GLN A 101 0.33 -4.82 -9.39
CA GLN A 101 -1.05 -5.29 -9.30
C GLN A 101 -1.59 -5.66 -10.68
N ALA A 102 -1.42 -4.79 -11.68
CA ALA A 102 -1.82 -5.08 -13.06
C ALA A 102 -1.11 -6.32 -13.63
N GLY A 103 0.16 -6.52 -13.29
CA GLY A 103 0.92 -7.72 -13.68
C GLY A 103 0.31 -9.00 -13.13
N VAL A 104 0.04 -9.06 -11.83
CA VAL A 104 -0.55 -10.24 -11.18
C VAL A 104 -1.98 -10.51 -11.67
N GLN A 105 -2.78 -9.46 -11.86
CA GLN A 105 -4.12 -9.57 -12.44
C GLN A 105 -4.09 -10.08 -13.89
N ALA A 106 -3.08 -9.70 -14.68
CA ALA A 106 -2.92 -10.23 -16.03
C ALA A 106 -2.57 -11.72 -16.06
N LEU A 107 -1.86 -12.25 -15.05
CA LEU A 107 -1.59 -13.69 -14.94
C LEU A 107 -2.89 -14.49 -14.72
N GLU A 108 -3.79 -13.97 -13.90
CA GLU A 108 -5.12 -14.56 -13.69
C GLU A 108 -5.98 -14.46 -14.95
N ALA A 109 -6.03 -13.30 -15.60
CA ALA A 109 -6.76 -13.12 -16.85
C ALA A 109 -6.23 -14.02 -17.99
N ALA A 110 -4.94 -14.37 -17.97
CA ALA A 110 -4.32 -15.31 -18.91
C ALA A 110 -4.59 -16.79 -18.55
N GLY A 111 -5.27 -17.06 -17.44
CA GLY A 111 -5.55 -18.42 -16.95
C GLY A 111 -4.32 -19.11 -16.34
N LEU A 112 -3.26 -18.37 -16.02
CA LEU A 112 -2.06 -18.90 -15.34
C LEU A 112 -2.27 -19.00 -13.82
N LEU A 113 -3.21 -18.22 -13.29
CA LEU A 113 -3.69 -18.32 -11.92
C LEU A 113 -5.18 -18.71 -11.95
N ALA A 114 -5.64 -19.43 -10.92
CA ALA A 114 -7.06 -19.69 -10.75
C ALA A 114 -7.81 -18.39 -10.38
N ALA A 115 -9.11 -18.32 -10.67
CA ALA A 115 -9.91 -17.14 -10.36
C ALA A 115 -9.91 -16.80 -8.85
N GLY A 116 -9.67 -15.52 -8.53
CA GLY A 116 -9.52 -15.00 -7.16
C GLY A 116 -8.10 -15.12 -6.58
N ARG A 117 -7.16 -15.76 -7.28
CA ARG A 117 -5.77 -15.91 -6.79
C ARG A 117 -4.98 -14.62 -6.87
N ALA A 118 -5.23 -13.79 -7.87
CA ALA A 118 -4.54 -12.50 -7.97
C ALA A 118 -4.82 -11.63 -6.75
N GLU A 119 -6.09 -11.58 -6.32
CA GLU A 119 -6.49 -10.88 -5.10
C GLU A 119 -5.79 -11.45 -3.87
N GLN A 120 -5.82 -12.78 -3.68
CA GLN A 120 -5.14 -13.43 -2.55
C GLN A 120 -3.65 -13.12 -2.47
N ILE A 121 -2.94 -13.11 -3.61
CA ILE A 121 -1.50 -12.80 -3.66
C ILE A 121 -1.25 -11.33 -3.26
N LEU A 122 -2.11 -10.41 -3.71
CA LEU A 122 -1.91 -8.98 -3.53
C LEU A 122 -2.39 -8.44 -2.17
N THR A 123 -3.43 -9.03 -1.58
CA THR A 123 -4.13 -8.45 -0.43
C THR A 123 -4.02 -9.28 0.85
N ALA A 124 -3.50 -10.52 0.79
CA ALA A 124 -3.27 -11.31 1.99
C ALA A 124 -2.46 -10.52 3.04
N PRO A 125 -2.87 -10.56 4.33
CA PRO A 125 -2.17 -9.85 5.39
C PRO A 125 -0.67 -10.12 5.37
N ILE A 126 0.13 -9.06 5.35
CA ILE A 126 1.58 -9.17 5.37
C ILE A 126 2.02 -9.60 6.77
N THR A 127 2.72 -10.72 6.83
CA THR A 127 3.30 -11.26 8.06
C THR A 127 4.68 -10.63 8.36
N ASP A 128 5.14 -10.78 9.60
CA ASP A 128 6.41 -10.21 10.07
C ASP A 128 7.65 -10.72 9.32
N VAL A 129 7.60 -11.96 8.81
CA VAL A 129 8.69 -12.60 8.05
C VAL A 129 8.73 -12.10 6.60
N GLU A 130 7.59 -11.67 6.06
CA GLU A 130 7.51 -11.18 4.68
C GLU A 130 8.04 -9.74 4.56
N ARG A 131 7.92 -8.92 5.61
CA ARG A 131 8.25 -7.49 5.56
C ARG A 131 9.69 -7.22 5.15
N TYR A 132 9.86 -6.28 4.22
CA TYR A 132 11.17 -5.74 3.89
C TYR A 132 11.63 -4.75 4.97
N ARG A 133 12.81 -4.98 5.57
CA ARG A 133 13.34 -4.17 6.69
C ARG A 133 14.52 -3.26 6.32
N GLY A 134 14.73 -2.99 5.03
CA GLY A 134 15.76 -2.04 4.59
C GLY A 134 17.20 -2.58 4.60
N GLN A 135 17.39 -3.89 4.50
CA GLN A 135 18.72 -4.49 4.29
C GLN A 135 19.19 -4.30 2.85
#